data_AF-A0A0J1GFQ8-F1
#
_entry.id   AF-A0A0J1GFQ8-F1
#
_cell.length_a   1.000
_cell.length_b   1.000
_cell.length_c   1.000
_cell.angle_alpha   90.00
_cell.angle_beta   90.00
_cell.angle_gamma   90.00
#
_symmetry.space_group_name_H-M   'P 1'
#
loop_
_entity.id
_entity.type
_entity.pdbx_description
1 polymer ?
#
loop_
_entity_poly.entity_id
_entity_poly.type
_entity_poly.pdbx_seq_one_letter_code
_entity_poly.pdbx_strand_id
1 'polypeptide(L)'
;MEMNDKSFRPAIADKVENMDQYDMIYLGFPIWWYVAPTIINTFLEAYNLEGKKIIPFATSGSSGMGRTNVELEDSCKGADLMDGKRFHADAGIDELKAWAEQF
;
A
#
# COMPACT_ATOMS: atom_id res chain seq x y z
N MET A 1 0.38 15.78 14.01
CA MET A 1 -0.65 14.80 13.56
C MET A 1 -0.39 14.53 12.09
N GLU A 2 -0.45 13.27 11.71
CA GLU A 2 -0.10 12.75 10.38
C GLU A 2 -0.68 13.55 9.20
N MET A 3 -1.93 13.99 9.28
CA MET A 3 -2.59 14.81 8.25
C MET A 3 -1.83 16.10 7.89
N ASN A 4 -1.07 16.67 8.83
CA ASN A 4 -0.35 17.93 8.64
C ASN A 4 1.16 17.75 8.43
N ASP A 5 1.65 16.51 8.53
CA ASP A 5 3.08 16.19 8.43
C ASP A 5 3.26 14.84 7.74
N LYS A 6 3.48 14.90 6.42
CA LYS A 6 3.72 13.72 5.58
C LYS A 6 5.08 13.07 5.85
N SER A 7 5.99 13.74 6.56
CA SER A 7 7.29 13.18 6.95
C SER A 7 7.21 12.33 8.21
N PHE A 8 6.07 12.36 8.92
CA PHE A 8 5.86 11.51 10.08
C PHE A 8 6.00 10.03 9.69
N ARG A 9 6.72 9.25 10.51
CA ARG A 9 6.95 7.82 10.30
C ARG A 9 6.63 7.06 11.59
N PRO A 10 5.36 6.68 11.81
CA PRO A 10 4.96 5.94 13.01
C PRO A 10 5.73 4.63 13.15
N ALA A 11 6.23 4.33 14.35
CA ALA A 11 6.95 3.08 14.59
C ALA A 11 6.04 1.85 14.38
N ILE A 12 6.57 0.82 13.71
CA ILE A 12 5.94 -0.49 13.56
C ILE A 12 6.56 -1.42 14.59
N ALA A 13 5.73 -2.25 15.24
CA ALA A 13 6.16 -3.12 16.33
C ALA A 13 7.19 -4.18 15.88
N ASP A 14 6.95 -4.80 14.73
CA ASP A 14 7.72 -5.93 14.22
C ASP A 14 8.01 -5.79 12.72
N LYS A 15 8.93 -6.62 12.21
CA LYS A 15 9.24 -6.73 10.79
C LYS A 15 8.81 -8.08 10.23
N VAL A 16 8.50 -8.09 8.95
CA VAL A 16 8.33 -9.32 8.16
C VAL A 16 9.70 -9.97 7.99
N GLU A 17 9.83 -11.21 8.43
CA GLU A 17 11.04 -12.00 8.23
C GLU A 17 11.13 -12.48 6.78
N ASN A 18 12.36 -12.62 6.26
CA ASN A 18 12.64 -13.15 4.92
C ASN A 18 11.89 -12.44 3.78
N MET A 19 11.84 -11.10 3.82
CA MET A 19 11.20 -10.27 2.79
C MET A 19 11.74 -10.53 1.37
N ASP A 20 12.98 -11.01 1.25
CA ASP A 20 13.62 -11.41 0.01
C ASP A 20 12.90 -12.57 -0.71
N GLN A 21 12.15 -13.41 0.01
CA GLN A 21 11.42 -14.54 -0.57
C GLN A 21 10.16 -14.13 -1.36
N TYR A 22 9.73 -12.87 -1.27
CA TYR A 22 8.50 -12.39 -1.90
C TYR A 22 8.79 -11.53 -3.13
N ASP A 23 8.30 -11.94 -4.29
CA ASP A 23 8.34 -11.12 -5.51
C ASP A 23 7.16 -10.15 -5.60
N MET A 24 6.03 -10.49 -4.98
CA MET A 24 4.79 -9.72 -4.99
C MET A 24 4.29 -9.44 -3.58
N ILE A 25 3.91 -8.19 -3.31
CA ILE A 25 3.38 -7.73 -2.03
C ILE A 25 2.04 -7.02 -2.27
N TYR A 26 0.94 -7.64 -1.84
CA TYR A 26 -0.36 -7.00 -1.75
C TYR A 26 -0.41 -6.14 -0.48
N LEU A 27 -0.58 -4.82 -0.64
CA LEU A 27 -0.44 -3.84 0.43
C LEU A 27 -1.79 -3.19 0.76
N GLY A 28 -2.40 -3.61 1.87
CA GLY A 28 -3.73 -3.15 2.28
C GLY A 28 -3.72 -2.02 3.31
N PHE A 29 -4.55 -1.00 3.12
CA PHE A 29 -4.72 0.09 4.10
C PHE A 29 -6.09 0.79 4.03
N PRO A 30 -6.54 1.46 5.11
CA PRO A 30 -7.65 2.40 4.99
C PRO A 30 -7.20 3.68 4.26
N ILE A 31 -8.08 4.33 3.50
CA ILE A 31 -7.79 5.68 2.99
C ILE A 31 -7.98 6.70 4.10
N TRP A 32 -6.92 7.44 4.42
CA TRP A 32 -6.95 8.60 5.32
C TRP A 32 -6.66 9.86 4.53
N TRP A 33 -7.58 10.83 4.53
CA TRP A 33 -7.39 12.12 3.86
C TRP A 33 -6.94 11.99 2.39
N TYR A 34 -7.54 11.04 1.66
CA TYR A 34 -7.30 10.77 0.23
C TYR A 34 -5.95 10.11 -0.12
N VAL A 35 -5.22 9.62 0.89
CA VAL A 35 -3.92 8.94 0.75
C VAL A 35 -3.82 7.73 1.70
N ALA A 36 -2.74 6.95 1.55
CA ALA A 36 -2.38 5.93 2.54
C ALA A 36 -1.90 6.58 3.86
N PRO A 37 -2.14 5.96 5.01
CA PRO A 37 -1.53 6.40 6.25
C PRO A 37 0.00 6.26 6.20
N THR A 38 0.75 7.17 6.81
CA THR A 38 2.21 7.24 6.81
C THR A 38 2.91 6.04 7.45
N ILE A 39 2.19 5.21 8.22
CA ILE A 39 2.72 3.92 8.65
C ILE A 39 2.99 2.99 7.46
N ILE A 40 2.28 3.17 6.34
CA ILE A 40 2.52 2.45 5.08
C ILE A 40 3.85 2.89 4.45
N ASN A 41 4.17 4.18 4.47
CA ASN A 41 5.50 4.66 4.07
C ASN A 41 6.58 4.05 4.97
N THR A 42 6.36 4.03 6.30
CA THR A 42 7.29 3.42 7.26
C THR A 42 7.51 1.93 6.96
N PHE A 43 6.45 1.20 6.63
CA PHE A 43 6.53 -0.21 6.25
C PHE A 43 7.39 -0.39 5.00
N LEU A 44 7.09 0.34 3.93
CA LEU A 44 7.79 0.22 2.65
C LEU A 44 9.28 0.58 2.77
N GLU A 45 9.59 1.69 3.46
CA GLU A 45 10.95 2.18 3.67
C GLU A 45 11.80 1.28 4.59
N ALA A 46 11.19 0.33 5.29
CA ALA A 46 11.88 -0.58 6.20
C ALA A 46 12.56 -1.77 5.49
N TYR A 47 12.35 -1.95 4.18
CA TYR A 47 12.83 -3.08 3.39
C TYR A 47 13.51 -2.65 2.08
N ASN A 48 14.37 -3.52 1.54
CA ASN A 48 14.78 -3.43 0.15
C ASN A 48 13.67 -4.02 -0.73
N LEU A 49 13.09 -3.19 -1.60
CA LEU A 49 11.99 -3.57 -2.48
C LEU A 49 12.43 -3.72 -3.95
N GLU A 50 13.74 -3.70 -4.22
CA GLU A 50 14.29 -3.82 -5.57
C GLU A 50 13.77 -5.07 -6.29
N GLY A 51 13.20 -4.86 -7.48
CA GLY A 51 12.65 -5.92 -8.34
C GLY A 51 11.31 -6.49 -7.87
N LYS A 52 10.76 -6.03 -6.74
CA LYS A 52 9.46 -6.49 -6.22
C LYS A 52 8.31 -5.73 -6.85
N LYS A 53 7.13 -6.35 -6.91
CA LYS A 53 5.88 -5.71 -7.30
C LYS A 53 5.06 -5.36 -6.06
N ILE A 54 4.68 -4.09 -5.91
CA ILE A 54 3.83 -3.60 -4.82
C ILE A 54 2.43 -3.34 -5.39
N ILE A 55 1.41 -4.00 -4.82
CA ILE A 55 0.02 -3.93 -5.29
C ILE A 55 -0.85 -3.31 -4.19
N PRO A 56 -1.08 -2.00 -4.21
CA PRO A 56 -1.87 -1.33 -3.19
C PRO A 56 -3.36 -1.68 -3.32
N PHE A 57 -4.02 -1.92 -2.20
CA PHE A 57 -5.47 -1.93 -2.14
C PHE A 57 -5.95 -1.21 -0.89
N ALA A 58 -7.16 -0.68 -0.97
CA ALA A 58 -7.70 0.10 0.13
C ALA A 58 -9.18 -0.11 0.38
N THR A 59 -9.60 0.27 1.59
CA THR A 59 -11.00 0.45 1.96
C THR A 59 -11.23 1.88 2.42
N SER A 60 -12.46 2.39 2.34
CA SER A 60 -12.80 3.73 2.80
C SER A 60 -14.31 3.88 3.00
N GLY A 61 -14.75 4.94 3.67
CA GLY A 61 -16.18 5.29 3.73
C GLY A 61 -16.74 5.67 2.35
N SER A 62 -16.00 6.45 1.55
CA SER A 62 -16.40 6.85 0.20
C SER A 62 -15.23 7.28 -0.71
N SER A 63 -14.12 7.77 -0.14
CA SER A 63 -12.96 8.24 -0.91
C SER A 63 -12.34 7.13 -1.77
N GLY A 64 -12.00 7.46 -3.02
CA GLY A 64 -11.19 6.58 -3.87
C GLY A 64 -9.70 6.62 -3.51
N MET A 65 -8.85 6.09 -4.41
CA MET A 65 -7.40 6.03 -4.23
C MET A 65 -6.71 7.41 -4.25
N GLY A 66 -7.35 8.45 -4.80
CA GLY A 66 -6.83 9.82 -4.73
C GLY A 66 -5.39 9.94 -5.24
N ARG A 67 -4.51 10.51 -4.40
CA ARG A 67 -3.07 10.67 -4.70
C ARG A 67 -2.21 9.53 -4.15
N THR A 68 -2.81 8.45 -3.65
CA THR A 68 -2.10 7.40 -2.92
C THR A 68 -0.85 6.90 -3.64
N ASN A 69 -0.96 6.49 -4.91
CA ASN A 69 0.20 5.99 -5.67
C ASN A 69 1.33 7.03 -5.77
N VAL A 70 1.00 8.29 -6.05
CA VAL A 70 1.98 9.38 -6.13
C VAL A 70 2.71 9.59 -4.79
N GLU A 71 2.01 9.45 -3.67
CA GLU A 71 2.59 9.67 -2.34
C GLU A 71 3.32 8.42 -1.80
N LEU A 72 3.14 7.26 -2.44
CA LEU A 72 3.88 6.03 -2.13
C LEU A 72 5.11 5.82 -3.02
N GLU A 73 5.19 6.50 -4.17
CA GLU A 73 6.25 6.32 -5.17
C GLU A 73 7.65 6.42 -4.56
N ASP A 74 7.91 7.44 -3.74
CA ASP A 74 9.20 7.65 -3.07
C ASP A 74 9.56 6.54 -2.07
N SER A 75 8.57 5.92 -1.45
CA SER A 75 8.76 4.81 -0.51
C SER A 75 8.89 3.45 -1.22
N CYS A 76 8.52 3.37 -2.51
CA CYS A 76 8.58 2.17 -3.35
C CYS A 76 9.83 2.12 -4.25
N LYS A 77 10.91 2.83 -3.91
CA LYS A 77 12.13 2.88 -4.75
C LYS A 77 12.66 1.48 -5.07
N GLY A 78 12.90 1.24 -6.36
CA GLY A 78 13.37 -0.04 -6.88
C GLY A 78 12.25 -1.07 -7.10
N ALA A 79 11.05 -0.84 -6.57
CA ALA A 79 9.90 -1.69 -6.79
C ALA A 79 9.05 -1.20 -7.98
N ASP A 80 8.28 -2.11 -8.54
CA ASP A 80 7.23 -1.80 -9.51
C ASP A 80 5.91 -1.55 -8.77
N LEU A 81 5.54 -0.26 -8.63
CA LEU A 81 4.34 0.16 -7.93
C LEU A 81 3.13 0.10 -8.87
N MET A 82 2.27 -0.89 -8.66
CA MET A 82 1.05 -1.08 -9.46
C MET A 82 -0.02 -0.04 -9.12
N ASP A 83 -0.89 0.23 -10.08
CA ASP A 83 -2.10 1.03 -9.85
C ASP A 83 -2.98 0.36 -8.78
N GLY A 84 -3.22 1.10 -7.69
CA GLY A 84 -3.97 0.56 -6.57
C GLY A 84 -5.48 0.53 -6.81
N LYS A 85 -6.19 -0.36 -6.10
CA LYS A 85 -7.66 -0.45 -6.17
C LYS A 85 -8.31 -0.26 -4.80
N ARG A 86 -9.33 0.59 -4.75
CA ARG A 86 -10.20 0.72 -3.58
C ARG A 86 -11.36 -0.26 -3.71
N PHE A 87 -11.56 -1.09 -2.69
CA PHE A 87 -12.68 -2.01 -2.57
C PHE A 87 -13.76 -1.46 -1.65
N HIS A 88 -15.02 -1.73 -2.00
CA HIS A 88 -16.13 -1.55 -1.07
C HIS A 88 -16.07 -2.62 0.04
N ALA A 89 -16.69 -2.34 1.18
CA ALA A 89 -16.71 -3.27 2.31
C ALA A 89 -17.44 -4.59 2.01
N ASP A 90 -18.30 -4.58 0.99
CA ASP A 90 -19.08 -5.73 0.51
C ASP A 90 -18.49 -6.36 -0.77
N ALA A 91 -17.24 -6.01 -1.14
CA ALA A 91 -16.56 -6.62 -2.29
C ALA A 91 -16.52 -8.15 -2.16
N GLY A 92 -17.01 -8.82 -3.21
CA GLY A 92 -17.12 -10.28 -3.24
C GLY A 92 -15.80 -10.97 -3.62
N ILE A 93 -15.70 -12.26 -3.30
CA ILE A 93 -14.51 -13.09 -3.59
C ILE A 93 -14.19 -13.09 -5.09
N ASP A 94 -15.20 -13.16 -5.96
CA ASP A 94 -14.98 -13.19 -7.41
C ASP A 94 -14.36 -11.89 -7.92
N GLU A 95 -14.76 -10.74 -7.37
CA GLU A 95 -14.18 -9.44 -7.72
C GLU A 95 -12.72 -9.34 -7.24
N LEU A 96 -12.46 -9.76 -6.00
CA LEU A 96 -11.11 -9.75 -5.43
C LEU A 96 -10.18 -10.67 -6.22
N LYS A 97 -10.65 -11.86 -6.59
CA LYS A 97 -9.91 -12.83 -7.38
C LYS A 97 -9.60 -12.31 -8.77
N ALA A 98 -10.61 -11.82 -9.49
CA ALA A 98 -10.44 -11.27 -10.84
C ALA A 98 -9.49 -10.06 -10.89
N TRP A 99 -9.37 -9.32 -9.78
CA TRP A 99 -8.39 -8.25 -9.65
C TRP A 99 -6.98 -8.79 -9.33
N ALA A 100 -6.85 -9.70 -8.37
CA ALA A 100 -5.55 -10.25 -7.97
C ALA A 100 -4.85 -11.03 -9.11
N GLU A 101 -5.62 -11.71 -9.97
CA GLU A 101 -5.07 -12.49 -11.09
C GLU A 101 -4.51 -11.63 -12.24
N GLN A 102 -4.57 -10.30 -12.14
CA GLN A 102 -4.03 -9.38 -13.17
C GLN A 102 -2.52 -9.16 -13.07
N PHE A 103 -1.90 -9.60 -11.97
CA PHE A 103 -0.51 -9.32 -11.62
C PHE A 103 0.37 -10.57 -11.62
#